data_AF-A0A1G9Y0C9-F1
#
_entry.id   AF-A0A1G9Y0C9-F1
#
_cell.length_a   1.000
_cell.length_b   1.000
_cell.length_c   1.000
_cell.angle_alpha   90.00
_cell.angle_beta   90.00
_cell.angle_gamma   90.00
#
_symmetry.space_group_name_H-M   'P 1'
#
loop_
_entity.id
_entity.type
_entity.pdbx_description
1 polymer ?
#
loop_
_entity_poly.entity_id
_entity_poly.type
_entity_poly.pdbx_seq_one_letter_code
_entity_poly.pdbx_strand_id
1 'polypeptide(L)'
;MRRVVLSLSLVCLVVLSGCLGVAFGPTDSPAGSEPVTAASGSGGGTADVDGSTGSTGDASRPRTNPWGSDPVVVAVDGPATDRDYAALVADATAYWEANAPQYAGYNISYRVDADADSPDIVVRFVEDVPACGDTNDAVGCAPLVTDSRQLDRPEAVYIQTGLSAESTTLILEHEFGHTLGLRHDDAPADVMAAESVLYTQPQPDAKDRAFPWKDAEFTVYIDDTNASDPADARDQVGHALDYFASGADGTEGVPSNLSFTFVDDPDEADVVVQFSETSPCDDGAGSCGQMLGPDPDGDGAIETYTKLRVTLVDLDTSAVGWHVGNWLAYGLGMEAVDERPRPFQDASYSERRSDWWE
;
A
#
# COMPACT_ATOMS: atom_id res chain seq x y z
N MET A 1 -6.71 69.14 19.87
CA MET A 1 -5.45 68.86 19.15
C MET A 1 -5.30 67.35 19.03
N ARG A 2 -4.90 66.89 17.84
CA ARG A 2 -5.03 65.54 17.26
C ARG A 2 -4.62 64.39 18.20
N ARG A 3 -5.48 63.38 18.34
CA ARG A 3 -5.07 62.01 18.63
C ARG A 3 -5.29 61.20 17.36
N VAL A 4 -4.18 60.78 16.77
CA VAL A 4 -4.10 59.88 15.62
C VAL A 4 -4.46 58.49 16.15
N VAL A 5 -5.53 57.89 15.63
CA VAL A 5 -5.84 56.47 15.85
C VAL A 5 -5.25 55.74 14.64
N LEU A 6 -4.15 55.02 14.87
CA LEU A 6 -3.55 54.13 13.89
C LEU A 6 -4.27 52.77 14.01
N SER A 7 -4.97 52.41 12.95
CA SER A 7 -5.52 51.08 12.71
C SER A 7 -4.38 50.08 12.55
N LEU A 8 -4.37 49.00 13.32
CA LEU A 8 -3.62 47.79 12.98
C LEU A 8 -4.63 46.66 12.78
N SER A 9 -4.77 46.24 11.52
CA SER A 9 -5.60 45.13 11.09
C SER A 9 -5.00 43.81 11.57
N LEU A 10 -5.75 43.07 12.39
CA LEU A 10 -5.43 41.71 12.79
C LEU A 10 -5.95 40.76 11.71
N VAL A 11 -5.03 40.14 10.96
CA VAL A 11 -5.33 39.04 10.04
C VAL A 11 -5.31 37.74 10.86
N CYS A 12 -6.48 37.18 11.16
CA CYS A 12 -6.60 35.84 11.72
C CYS A 12 -6.56 34.81 10.59
N LEU A 13 -5.42 34.18 10.40
CA LEU A 13 -5.28 32.95 9.61
C LEU A 13 -5.61 31.78 10.56
N VAL A 14 -6.76 31.12 10.36
CA VAL A 14 -7.10 29.86 11.04
C VAL A 14 -6.83 28.75 10.04
N VAL A 15 -5.71 28.04 10.21
CA VAL A 15 -5.46 26.77 9.53
C VAL A 15 -5.83 25.67 10.51
N LEU A 16 -6.94 25.00 10.23
CA LEU A 16 -7.34 23.74 10.85
C LEU A 16 -6.69 22.61 10.04
N SER A 17 -5.53 22.15 10.48
CA SER A 17 -4.96 20.87 10.01
C SER A 17 -5.32 19.79 11.02
N GLY A 18 -6.30 18.95 10.66
CA GLY A 18 -6.57 17.70 11.34
C GLY A 18 -5.59 16.63 10.86
N CYS A 19 -4.95 15.94 11.78
CA CYS A 19 -4.30 14.66 11.50
C CYS A 19 -5.27 13.54 11.91
N LEU A 20 -5.64 12.73 10.92
CA LEU A 20 -6.30 11.45 11.07
C LEU A 20 -5.31 10.50 11.75
N GLY A 21 -5.61 10.11 12.99
CA GLY A 21 -4.93 9.01 13.64
C GLY A 21 -5.40 7.70 13.05
N VAL A 22 -4.50 6.98 12.37
CA VAL A 22 -4.70 5.57 12.03
C VAL A 22 -4.42 4.77 13.29
N ALA A 23 -5.47 4.17 13.86
CA ALA A 23 -5.38 3.25 14.98
C ALA A 23 -5.26 1.82 14.44
N PHE A 24 -4.09 1.20 14.59
CA PHE A 24 -3.94 -0.24 14.39
C PHE A 24 -4.39 -0.96 15.66
N GLY A 25 -5.54 -1.63 15.58
CA GLY A 25 -6.02 -2.54 16.62
C GLY A 25 -5.34 -3.92 16.51
N PRO A 26 -5.27 -4.69 17.61
CA PRO A 26 -4.68 -6.02 17.60
C PRO A 26 -5.54 -7.00 16.79
N THR A 27 -4.85 -7.91 16.10
CA THR A 27 -5.39 -9.00 15.29
C THR A 27 -6.17 -10.01 16.15
N ASP A 28 -7.50 -9.96 16.08
CA ASP A 28 -8.37 -11.05 16.55
C ASP A 28 -8.66 -12.01 15.40
N SER A 29 -8.27 -13.28 15.58
CA SER A 29 -8.64 -14.41 14.73
C SER A 29 -10.13 -14.76 14.90
N PRO A 30 -10.89 -15.10 13.84
CA PRO A 30 -12.31 -15.39 13.98
C PRO A 30 -12.54 -16.81 14.51
N ALA A 31 -13.20 -16.91 15.66
CA ALA A 31 -13.77 -18.14 16.19
C ALA A 31 -15.03 -18.56 15.42
N GLY A 32 -15.27 -19.89 15.39
CA GLY A 32 -16.33 -20.56 14.65
C GLY A 32 -17.77 -20.13 14.99
N SER A 33 -18.65 -20.33 14.00
CA SER A 33 -20.08 -20.05 14.10
C SER A 33 -20.88 -21.35 14.23
N GLU A 34 -21.56 -21.52 15.37
CA GLU A 34 -22.71 -22.42 15.53
C GLU A 34 -24.03 -21.67 15.24
N PRO A 35 -25.13 -22.38 14.89
CA PRO A 35 -26.27 -21.79 14.19
C PRO A 35 -27.31 -21.19 15.13
N VAL A 36 -27.85 -20.02 14.77
CA VAL A 36 -28.94 -19.38 15.51
C VAL A 36 -30.28 -19.69 14.85
N THR A 37 -31.21 -20.13 15.69
CA THR A 37 -32.52 -20.69 15.40
C THR A 37 -33.54 -19.62 14.98
N ALA A 38 -34.42 -19.98 14.04
CA ALA A 38 -35.56 -19.17 13.61
C ALA A 38 -36.64 -19.07 14.70
N ALA A 39 -37.17 -17.87 14.93
CA ALA A 39 -38.38 -17.64 15.71
C ALA A 39 -39.44 -16.94 14.85
N SER A 40 -40.59 -17.62 14.71
CA SER A 40 -41.81 -17.12 14.09
C SER A 40 -42.51 -16.09 15.00
N GLY A 41 -43.03 -15.02 14.40
CA GLY A 41 -43.89 -14.04 15.06
C GLY A 41 -44.98 -13.56 14.12
N SER A 42 -46.16 -14.18 14.21
CA SER A 42 -47.40 -13.77 13.55
C SER A 42 -48.02 -12.59 14.30
N GLY A 43 -48.50 -11.59 13.57
CA GLY A 43 -49.27 -10.47 14.12
C GLY A 43 -49.94 -9.68 13.00
N GLY A 44 -51.22 -9.98 12.74
CA GLY A 44 -52.03 -9.33 11.72
C GLY A 44 -52.51 -7.93 12.09
N GLY A 45 -52.77 -7.13 11.07
CA GLY A 45 -53.47 -5.85 11.14
C GLY A 45 -53.92 -5.42 9.74
N THR A 46 -55.22 -5.55 9.48
CA THR A 46 -55.94 -5.11 8.28
C THR A 46 -56.45 -3.67 8.40
N ALA A 47 -56.73 -3.06 7.24
CA ALA A 47 -57.40 -1.77 6.94
C ALA A 47 -56.42 -0.60 6.66
N ASP A 48 -56.53 0.23 5.62
CA ASP A 48 -57.60 0.48 4.66
C ASP A 48 -57.04 1.10 3.35
N VAL A 49 -57.88 1.07 2.33
CA VAL A 49 -57.71 1.49 0.92
C VAL A 49 -57.51 3.01 0.77
N ASP A 50 -56.53 3.43 -0.05
CA ASP A 50 -56.74 4.57 -0.94
C ASP A 50 -56.02 4.34 -2.29
N GLY A 51 -56.77 4.54 -3.36
CA GLY A 51 -56.36 4.27 -4.72
C GLY A 51 -55.55 5.43 -5.28
N SER A 52 -54.33 5.14 -5.74
CA SER A 52 -53.69 5.94 -6.77
C SER A 52 -53.11 4.99 -7.81
N THR A 53 -53.69 5.06 -9.00
CA THR A 53 -53.21 4.46 -10.25
C THR A 53 -51.78 4.92 -10.52
N GLY A 54 -50.82 4.18 -9.97
CA GLY A 54 -49.41 4.25 -10.32
C GLY A 54 -49.14 3.21 -11.41
N SER A 55 -48.85 3.70 -12.60
CA SER A 55 -48.35 2.98 -13.77
C SER A 55 -47.56 1.73 -13.36
N THR A 56 -47.99 0.56 -13.84
CA THR A 56 -47.18 -0.65 -13.88
C THR A 56 -45.87 -0.28 -14.57
N GLY A 57 -44.84 -0.05 -13.75
CA GLY A 57 -43.48 0.18 -14.19
C GLY A 57 -43.09 -1.00 -15.07
N ASP A 58 -42.64 -0.64 -16.27
CA ASP A 58 -42.17 -1.50 -17.33
C ASP A 58 -41.48 -2.75 -16.76
N ALA A 59 -42.02 -3.94 -17.07
CA ALA A 59 -41.24 -5.16 -16.94
C ALA A 59 -40.03 -4.96 -17.85
N SER A 60 -38.87 -4.67 -17.25
CA SER A 60 -37.63 -4.28 -17.92
C SER A 60 -37.46 -5.12 -19.19
N ARG A 61 -37.54 -4.47 -20.36
CA ARG A 61 -37.05 -5.11 -21.58
C ARG A 61 -35.63 -5.60 -21.28
N PRO A 62 -35.26 -6.81 -21.74
CA PRO A 62 -33.86 -7.22 -21.71
C PRO A 62 -33.03 -6.08 -22.30
N ARG A 63 -32.02 -5.60 -21.56
CA ARG A 63 -31.10 -4.61 -22.11
C ARG A 63 -30.47 -5.24 -23.34
N THR A 64 -30.38 -4.50 -24.43
CA THR A 64 -29.76 -4.98 -25.65
C THR A 64 -28.26 -4.70 -25.54
N ASN A 65 -27.42 -5.66 -25.92
CA ASN A 65 -25.97 -5.48 -25.99
C ASN A 65 -25.66 -4.21 -26.80
N PRO A 66 -25.02 -3.17 -26.21
CA PRO A 66 -24.78 -1.90 -26.89
C PRO A 66 -23.77 -2.02 -28.02
N TRP A 67 -22.92 -3.04 -28.02
CA TRP A 67 -21.94 -3.27 -29.08
C TRP A 67 -22.60 -3.60 -30.41
N GLY A 68 -23.68 -4.40 -30.41
CA GLY A 68 -24.33 -4.86 -31.65
C GLY A 68 -23.45 -5.76 -32.54
N SER A 69 -22.17 -5.93 -32.21
CA SER A 69 -21.25 -6.96 -32.72
C SER A 69 -21.40 -8.24 -31.88
N ASP A 70 -21.25 -9.40 -32.51
CA ASP A 70 -21.21 -10.72 -31.86
C ASP A 70 -20.31 -11.66 -32.69
N PRO A 71 -19.05 -11.93 -32.27
CA PRO A 71 -18.39 -11.43 -31.06
C PRO A 71 -17.88 -9.98 -31.17
N VAL A 72 -17.63 -9.36 -30.02
CA VAL A 72 -16.85 -8.11 -29.89
C VAL A 72 -15.35 -8.44 -30.03
N VAL A 73 -14.67 -7.85 -31.01
CA VAL A 73 -13.26 -8.12 -31.30
C VAL A 73 -12.36 -7.22 -30.48
N VAL A 74 -11.42 -7.81 -29.74
CA VAL A 74 -10.50 -7.09 -28.86
C VAL A 74 -9.06 -7.26 -29.36
N ALA A 75 -8.42 -6.16 -29.71
CA ALA A 75 -6.99 -6.09 -29.99
C ALA A 75 -6.20 -5.68 -28.75
N VAL A 76 -4.90 -5.98 -28.76
CA VAL A 76 -3.98 -5.72 -27.64
C VAL A 76 -2.79 -4.92 -28.14
N ASP A 77 -2.57 -3.76 -27.54
CA ASP A 77 -1.46 -2.86 -27.82
C ASP A 77 -0.66 -2.68 -26.52
N GLY A 78 0.55 -3.21 -26.47
CA GLY A 78 1.37 -3.18 -25.26
C GLY A 78 2.87 -3.22 -25.55
N PRO A 79 3.71 -2.97 -24.54
CA PRO A 79 5.15 -2.96 -24.72
C PRO A 79 5.65 -4.35 -25.12
N ALA A 80 6.66 -4.38 -25.99
CA ALA A 80 7.33 -5.62 -26.39
C ALA A 80 8.13 -6.21 -25.22
N THR A 81 7.48 -7.08 -24.45
CA THR A 81 8.00 -7.75 -23.26
C THR A 81 7.63 -9.24 -23.32
N ASP A 82 8.21 -10.06 -22.44
CA ASP A 82 7.85 -11.49 -22.33
C ASP A 82 6.48 -11.72 -21.66
N ARG A 83 5.78 -10.66 -21.27
CA ARG A 83 4.47 -10.72 -20.62
C ARG A 83 3.37 -10.98 -21.64
N ASP A 84 2.60 -12.04 -21.42
CA ASP A 84 1.47 -12.41 -22.26
C ASP A 84 0.22 -11.59 -21.92
N TYR A 85 0.18 -10.34 -22.40
CA TYR A 85 -0.97 -9.46 -22.21
C TYR A 85 -2.25 -10.01 -22.87
N ALA A 86 -2.13 -10.74 -23.97
CA ALA A 86 -3.29 -11.31 -24.66
C ALA A 86 -3.99 -12.37 -23.81
N ALA A 87 -3.23 -13.18 -23.05
CA ALA A 87 -3.79 -14.12 -22.09
C ALA A 87 -4.57 -13.40 -20.97
N LEU A 88 -4.02 -12.31 -20.40
CA LEU A 88 -4.71 -11.54 -19.35
C LEU A 88 -6.03 -10.93 -19.85
N VAL A 89 -6.03 -10.40 -21.07
CA VAL A 89 -7.24 -9.87 -21.72
C VAL A 89 -8.25 -10.99 -21.99
N ALA A 90 -7.78 -12.18 -22.40
CA ALA A 90 -8.64 -13.34 -22.60
C ALA A 90 -9.30 -13.80 -21.29
N ASP A 91 -8.57 -13.81 -20.18
CA ASP A 91 -9.12 -14.17 -18.86
C ASP A 91 -10.22 -13.18 -18.43
N ALA A 92 -9.96 -11.87 -18.54
CA ALA A 92 -10.93 -10.84 -18.17
C ALA A 92 -12.18 -10.81 -19.07
N THR A 93 -12.02 -11.05 -20.38
CA THR A 93 -13.17 -11.16 -21.28
C THR A 93 -14.00 -12.41 -20.97
N ALA A 94 -13.37 -13.55 -20.69
CA ALA A 94 -14.05 -14.78 -20.30
C ALA A 94 -14.84 -14.63 -18.99
N TYR A 95 -14.32 -13.86 -18.03
CA TYR A 95 -15.08 -13.48 -16.83
C TYR A 95 -16.42 -12.83 -17.20
N TRP A 96 -16.42 -11.85 -18.11
CA TRP A 96 -17.64 -11.16 -18.50
C TRP A 96 -18.57 -12.00 -19.38
N GLU A 97 -18.06 -12.87 -20.25
CA GLU A 97 -18.91 -13.82 -20.99
C GLU A 97 -19.73 -14.70 -20.03
N ALA A 98 -19.13 -15.11 -18.91
CA ALA A 98 -19.81 -15.91 -17.89
C ALA A 98 -20.77 -15.10 -17.00
N ASN A 99 -20.45 -13.84 -16.71
CA ASN A 99 -21.10 -13.06 -15.64
C ASN A 99 -22.00 -11.91 -16.14
N ALA A 100 -21.84 -11.42 -17.36
CA ALA A 100 -22.64 -10.32 -17.92
C ALA A 100 -24.16 -10.56 -17.89
N PRO A 101 -24.70 -11.79 -18.06
CA PRO A 101 -26.14 -12.01 -17.96
C PRO A 101 -26.71 -11.64 -16.60
N GLN A 102 -25.92 -11.82 -15.54
CA GLN A 102 -26.30 -11.48 -14.17
C GLN A 102 -26.13 -9.99 -13.89
N TYR A 103 -24.98 -9.40 -14.25
CA TYR A 103 -24.63 -8.04 -13.83
C TYR A 103 -25.02 -6.97 -14.85
N ALA A 104 -24.76 -7.20 -16.14
CA ALA A 104 -25.11 -6.26 -17.22
C ALA A 104 -26.55 -6.46 -17.75
N GLY A 105 -27.13 -7.65 -17.52
CA GLY A 105 -28.49 -8.01 -17.92
C GLY A 105 -28.62 -8.48 -19.38
N TYR A 106 -27.50 -8.86 -20.01
CA TYR A 106 -27.44 -9.42 -21.36
C TYR A 106 -26.22 -10.32 -21.54
N ASN A 107 -26.28 -11.23 -22.53
CA ASN A 107 -25.11 -12.04 -22.90
C ASN A 107 -24.16 -11.20 -23.75
N ILE A 108 -22.86 -11.42 -23.57
CA ILE A 108 -21.78 -10.87 -24.38
C ILE A 108 -20.88 -12.02 -24.85
N SER A 109 -20.26 -11.87 -26.02
CA SER A 109 -19.19 -12.73 -26.47
C SER A 109 -18.05 -11.89 -27.03
N TYR A 110 -16.82 -12.32 -26.79
CA TYR A 110 -15.59 -11.66 -27.16
C TYR A 110 -14.73 -12.56 -28.05
N ARG A 111 -13.90 -11.93 -28.88
CA ARG A 111 -12.80 -12.58 -29.57
C ARG A 111 -11.55 -11.75 -29.37
N VAL A 112 -10.65 -12.24 -28.54
CA VAL A 112 -9.31 -11.66 -28.36
C VAL A 112 -8.46 -12.07 -29.56
N ASP A 113 -8.02 -11.07 -30.31
CA ASP A 113 -7.14 -11.20 -31.46
C ASP A 113 -6.18 -10.01 -31.42
N ALA A 114 -5.00 -10.23 -30.82
CA ALA A 114 -4.07 -9.18 -30.46
C ALA A 114 -3.71 -8.27 -31.65
N ASP A 115 -3.59 -8.86 -32.84
CA ASP A 115 -3.18 -8.20 -34.08
C ASP A 115 -4.36 -7.87 -35.01
N ALA A 116 -5.60 -7.82 -34.50
CA ALA A 116 -6.77 -7.57 -35.34
C ALA A 116 -6.68 -6.23 -36.09
N ASP A 117 -6.84 -6.27 -37.42
CA ASP A 117 -6.82 -5.07 -38.29
C ASP A 117 -8.03 -4.15 -38.10
N SER A 118 -9.13 -4.66 -37.52
CA SER A 118 -10.39 -3.93 -37.34
C SER A 118 -11.10 -4.36 -36.06
N PRO A 119 -10.54 -4.03 -34.88
CA PRO A 119 -11.11 -4.40 -33.60
C PRO A 119 -12.29 -3.47 -33.22
N ASP A 120 -13.17 -3.95 -32.34
CA ASP A 120 -14.16 -3.12 -31.67
C ASP A 120 -13.52 -2.36 -30.49
N ILE A 121 -12.60 -3.01 -29.76
CA ILE A 121 -11.87 -2.47 -28.61
C ILE A 121 -10.36 -2.69 -28.81
N VAL A 122 -9.54 -1.69 -28.47
CA VAL A 122 -8.08 -1.84 -28.32
C VAL A 122 -7.73 -1.63 -26.86
N VAL A 123 -7.19 -2.68 -26.21
CA VAL A 123 -6.63 -2.60 -24.87
C VAL A 123 -5.18 -2.12 -24.98
N ARG A 124 -4.87 -0.98 -24.35
CA ARG A 124 -3.59 -0.29 -24.39
C ARG A 124 -2.88 -0.40 -23.04
N PHE A 125 -1.78 -1.15 -23.00
CA PHE A 125 -0.91 -1.24 -21.83
C PHE A 125 0.12 -0.10 -21.86
N VAL A 126 0.04 0.80 -20.88
CA VAL A 126 0.81 2.05 -20.83
C VAL A 126 1.50 2.23 -19.47
N GLU A 127 2.56 3.04 -19.40
CA GLU A 127 3.20 3.41 -18.13
C GLU A 127 2.31 4.35 -17.32
N ASP A 128 1.79 5.39 -17.98
CA ASP A 128 0.87 6.37 -17.40
C ASP A 128 -0.49 6.30 -18.10
N VAL A 129 -1.54 6.04 -17.35
CA VAL A 129 -2.92 6.07 -17.87
C VAL A 129 -3.34 7.53 -18.09
N PRO A 130 -3.92 7.87 -19.26
CA PRO A 130 -4.45 9.22 -19.49
C PRO A 130 -5.52 9.61 -18.47
N ALA A 131 -5.76 10.91 -18.31
CA ALA A 131 -6.82 11.40 -17.44
C ALA A 131 -8.16 10.72 -17.75
N CYS A 132 -8.73 10.07 -16.72
CA CYS A 132 -9.97 9.30 -16.83
C CYS A 132 -11.08 10.04 -16.10
N GLY A 133 -11.84 10.85 -16.84
CA GLY A 133 -12.80 11.78 -16.24
C GLY A 133 -12.09 12.87 -15.43
N ASP A 134 -12.40 12.95 -14.13
CA ASP A 134 -11.83 13.94 -13.20
C ASP A 134 -10.60 13.42 -12.43
N THR A 135 -10.15 12.19 -12.72
CA THR A 135 -9.04 11.49 -12.03
C THR A 135 -7.78 11.47 -12.90
N ASN A 136 -6.61 11.70 -12.29
CA ASN A 136 -5.30 11.75 -12.98
C ASN A 136 -4.32 10.65 -12.53
N ASP A 137 -4.71 9.83 -11.57
CA ASP A 137 -3.93 8.77 -10.90
C ASP A 137 -4.60 7.39 -11.06
N ALA A 138 -5.45 7.24 -12.07
CA ALA A 138 -6.12 5.98 -12.36
C ALA A 138 -5.12 4.93 -12.88
N VAL A 139 -5.32 3.67 -12.51
CA VAL A 139 -4.54 2.52 -12.98
C VAL A 139 -5.18 1.84 -14.20
N GLY A 140 -6.41 2.24 -14.54
CA GLY A 140 -7.20 1.77 -15.66
C GLY A 140 -8.15 2.87 -16.15
N CYS A 141 -8.57 2.80 -17.41
CA CYS A 141 -9.59 3.69 -17.93
C CYS A 141 -10.31 3.10 -19.14
N ALA A 142 -11.63 3.09 -19.10
CA ALA A 142 -12.50 2.68 -20.19
C ALA A 142 -13.72 3.60 -20.36
N PRO A 143 -14.28 3.66 -21.58
CA PRO A 143 -15.53 4.36 -21.81
C PRO A 143 -16.70 3.64 -21.13
N LEU A 144 -17.58 4.40 -20.49
CA LEU A 144 -18.87 3.89 -20.00
C LEU A 144 -19.86 3.74 -21.16
N VAL A 145 -20.04 2.52 -21.66
CA VAL A 145 -20.90 2.21 -22.81
C VAL A 145 -22.27 1.74 -22.33
N THR A 146 -23.29 2.58 -22.52
CA THR A 146 -24.70 2.30 -22.19
C THR A 146 -25.61 2.28 -23.42
N ASP A 147 -25.16 2.81 -24.56
CA ASP A 147 -25.94 2.94 -25.79
C ASP A 147 -25.02 2.80 -27.02
N SER A 148 -25.48 2.09 -28.04
CA SER A 148 -24.72 1.83 -29.28
C SER A 148 -24.32 3.09 -30.04
N ARG A 149 -25.01 4.22 -29.83
CA ARG A 149 -24.68 5.52 -30.42
C ARG A 149 -23.46 6.19 -29.80
N GLN A 150 -22.96 5.68 -28.68
CA GLN A 150 -21.75 6.18 -28.02
C GLN A 150 -20.47 5.67 -28.69
N LEU A 151 -20.57 4.58 -29.45
CA LEU A 151 -19.41 3.84 -29.95
C LEU A 151 -18.73 4.54 -31.14
N ASP A 152 -17.46 4.89 -30.97
CA ASP A 152 -16.53 5.31 -32.01
C ASP A 152 -15.38 4.30 -32.11
N ARG A 153 -15.54 3.31 -32.99
CA ARG A 153 -14.64 2.16 -33.06
C ARG A 153 -13.30 2.48 -33.74
N PRO A 154 -12.18 1.95 -33.25
CA PRO A 154 -12.08 1.15 -32.02
C PRO A 154 -12.13 2.02 -30.76
N GLU A 155 -12.87 1.55 -29.75
CA GLU A 155 -12.82 2.14 -28.41
C GLU A 155 -11.49 1.78 -27.73
N ALA A 156 -10.95 2.70 -26.95
CA ALA A 156 -9.69 2.48 -26.22
C ALA A 156 -9.97 2.15 -24.75
N VAL A 157 -9.33 1.09 -24.26
CA VAL A 157 -9.22 0.77 -22.84
C VAL A 157 -7.75 0.91 -22.45
N TYR A 158 -7.43 1.65 -21.41
CA TYR A 158 -6.06 1.86 -20.95
C TYR A 158 -5.82 1.08 -19.66
N ILE A 159 -4.67 0.43 -19.55
CA ILE A 159 -4.27 -0.36 -18.38
C ILE A 159 -2.83 -0.01 -18.03
N GLN A 160 -2.57 0.28 -16.76
CA GLN A 160 -1.24 0.56 -16.27
C GLN A 160 -0.36 -0.70 -16.26
N THR A 161 0.88 -0.55 -16.72
CA THR A 161 1.92 -1.59 -16.68
C THR A 161 2.63 -1.64 -15.32
N GLY A 162 3.41 -2.68 -15.05
CA GLY A 162 4.17 -2.83 -13.81
C GLY A 162 3.45 -3.57 -12.68
N LEU A 163 2.18 -3.92 -12.88
CA LEU A 163 1.34 -4.65 -11.92
C LEU A 163 1.48 -6.17 -12.02
N SER A 164 1.13 -6.89 -10.97
CA SER A 164 1.03 -8.36 -10.94
C SER A 164 0.01 -8.84 -11.99
N ALA A 165 0.06 -10.12 -12.36
CA ALA A 165 -0.91 -10.70 -13.29
C ALA A 165 -2.35 -10.57 -12.74
N GLU A 166 -2.54 -10.91 -11.46
CA GLU A 166 -3.83 -10.86 -10.77
C GLU A 166 -4.39 -9.44 -10.71
N SER A 167 -3.58 -8.46 -10.33
CA SER A 167 -3.99 -7.06 -10.29
C SER A 167 -4.29 -6.50 -11.68
N THR A 168 -3.55 -6.92 -12.71
CA THR A 168 -3.82 -6.52 -14.10
C THR A 168 -5.14 -7.11 -14.59
N THR A 169 -5.40 -8.39 -14.32
CA THR A 169 -6.67 -9.04 -14.69
C THR A 169 -7.85 -8.40 -13.97
N LEU A 170 -7.72 -8.07 -12.69
CA LEU A 170 -8.77 -7.37 -11.94
C LEU A 170 -9.10 -6.00 -12.56
N ILE A 171 -8.09 -5.20 -12.93
CA ILE A 171 -8.32 -3.93 -13.62
C ILE A 171 -8.98 -4.17 -14.98
N LEU A 172 -8.51 -5.13 -15.76
CA LEU A 172 -9.14 -5.47 -17.04
C LEU A 172 -10.61 -5.84 -16.85
N GLU A 173 -10.95 -6.67 -15.86
CA GLU A 173 -12.33 -7.00 -15.52
C GLU A 173 -13.12 -5.75 -15.15
N HIS A 174 -12.58 -4.86 -14.31
CA HIS A 174 -13.21 -3.59 -13.96
C HIS A 174 -13.51 -2.74 -15.20
N GLU A 175 -12.50 -2.51 -16.04
CA GLU A 175 -12.60 -1.68 -17.24
C GLU A 175 -13.59 -2.27 -18.26
N PHE A 176 -13.58 -3.60 -18.47
CA PHE A 176 -14.57 -4.25 -19.30
C PHE A 176 -15.99 -4.09 -18.72
N GLY A 177 -16.16 -4.02 -17.40
CA GLY A 177 -17.43 -3.69 -16.78
C GLY A 177 -17.99 -2.33 -17.23
N HIS A 178 -17.14 -1.31 -17.34
CA HIS A 178 -17.53 -0.01 -17.92
C HIS A 178 -17.93 -0.12 -19.39
N THR A 179 -17.23 -0.93 -20.18
CA THR A 179 -17.62 -1.21 -21.57
C THR A 179 -18.95 -1.95 -21.70
N LEU A 180 -19.49 -2.45 -20.58
CA LEU A 180 -20.80 -3.09 -20.46
C LEU A 180 -21.84 -2.20 -19.74
N GLY A 181 -21.47 -0.96 -19.43
CA GLY A 181 -22.38 0.02 -18.84
C GLY A 181 -22.52 -0.06 -17.31
N LEU A 182 -21.62 -0.78 -16.64
CA LEU A 182 -21.56 -0.84 -15.18
C LEU A 182 -20.76 0.35 -14.63
N ARG A 183 -21.17 0.87 -13.48
CA ARG A 183 -20.52 1.93 -12.72
C ARG A 183 -19.85 1.37 -11.47
N HIS A 184 -19.11 2.22 -10.75
CA HIS A 184 -18.35 1.74 -9.59
C HIS A 184 -19.20 1.19 -8.43
N ASP A 185 -20.45 1.67 -8.30
CA ASP A 185 -21.40 1.21 -7.27
C ASP A 185 -22.21 -0.03 -7.70
N ASP A 186 -22.05 -0.49 -8.94
CA ASP A 186 -22.77 -1.65 -9.45
C ASP A 186 -22.07 -2.95 -9.02
N ALA A 187 -22.83 -4.04 -8.94
CA ALA A 187 -22.27 -5.35 -8.65
C ALA A 187 -21.51 -5.90 -9.89
N PRO A 188 -20.46 -6.72 -9.69
CA PRO A 188 -19.96 -7.21 -8.40
C PRO A 188 -18.95 -6.24 -7.77
N ALA A 189 -19.10 -5.99 -6.46
CA ALA A 189 -18.36 -4.93 -5.76
C ALA A 189 -16.85 -5.21 -5.65
N ASP A 190 -16.45 -6.48 -5.62
CA ASP A 190 -15.05 -6.91 -5.64
C ASP A 190 -14.35 -6.67 -6.99
N VAL A 191 -15.10 -6.41 -8.06
CA VAL A 191 -14.57 -6.03 -9.39
C VAL A 191 -14.81 -4.56 -9.69
N MET A 192 -16.04 -4.07 -9.51
CA MET A 192 -16.43 -2.73 -9.95
C MET A 192 -16.11 -1.62 -8.95
N ALA A 193 -15.72 -1.91 -7.70
CA ALA A 193 -15.41 -0.85 -6.74
C ALA A 193 -14.36 0.14 -7.29
N ALA A 194 -14.53 1.42 -6.97
CA ALA A 194 -13.63 2.49 -7.42
C ALA A 194 -12.20 2.37 -6.84
N GLU A 195 -12.03 1.62 -5.75
CA GLU A 195 -10.78 1.43 -5.04
C GLU A 195 -10.57 -0.06 -4.76
N SER A 196 -9.35 -0.54 -5.05
CA SER A 196 -8.93 -1.92 -4.85
C SER A 196 -7.46 -1.95 -4.42
N VAL A 197 -7.08 -2.97 -3.65
CA VAL A 197 -5.67 -3.23 -3.36
C VAL A 197 -5.04 -3.91 -4.58
N LEU A 198 -3.94 -3.34 -5.06
CA LEU A 198 -3.23 -3.81 -6.24
C LEU A 198 -1.76 -4.01 -5.90
N TYR A 199 -1.16 -4.99 -6.55
CA TYR A 199 0.20 -5.41 -6.32
C TYR A 199 1.04 -5.21 -7.57
N THR A 200 2.31 -4.86 -7.39
CA THR A 200 3.29 -4.80 -8.47
C THR A 200 3.71 -6.20 -8.90
N GLN A 201 4.51 -6.28 -9.97
CA GLN A 201 5.26 -7.50 -10.24
C GLN A 201 6.24 -7.79 -9.09
N PRO A 202 6.67 -9.05 -8.92
CA PRO A 202 7.64 -9.42 -7.90
C PRO A 202 8.91 -8.56 -7.95
N GLN A 203 9.37 -8.11 -6.80
CA GLN A 203 10.55 -7.30 -6.62
C GLN A 203 11.55 -7.97 -5.65
N PRO A 204 12.83 -7.59 -5.66
CA PRO A 204 13.77 -8.11 -4.66
C PRO A 204 13.47 -7.54 -3.27
N ASP A 205 13.32 -8.43 -2.29
CA ASP A 205 13.26 -8.13 -0.86
C ASP A 205 14.48 -7.32 -0.40
N ALA A 206 14.31 -6.50 0.63
CA ALA A 206 15.36 -5.71 1.25
C ALA A 206 16.55 -6.59 1.68
N LYS A 207 16.28 -7.76 2.27
CA LYS A 207 17.32 -8.70 2.73
C LYS A 207 18.20 -9.25 1.59
N ASP A 208 17.66 -9.29 0.37
CA ASP A 208 18.34 -9.83 -0.81
C ASP A 208 19.06 -8.72 -1.61
N ARG A 209 18.92 -7.46 -1.18
CA ARG A 209 19.62 -6.33 -1.78
C ARG A 209 21.02 -6.17 -1.20
N ALA A 210 21.94 -5.74 -2.06
CA ALA A 210 23.28 -5.36 -1.62
C ALA A 210 23.26 -4.19 -0.61
N PHE A 211 22.23 -3.36 -0.67
CA PHE A 211 21.96 -2.32 0.31
C PHE A 211 20.43 -2.12 0.44
N PRO A 212 19.85 -2.29 1.64
CA PRO A 212 18.40 -2.38 1.79
C PRO A 212 17.67 -1.03 1.92
N TRP A 213 18.40 0.09 1.86
CA TRP A 213 17.85 1.45 1.97
C TRP A 213 17.96 2.21 0.66
N LYS A 214 17.23 3.32 0.57
CA LYS A 214 17.28 4.21 -0.60
C LYS A 214 18.64 4.87 -0.77
N ASP A 215 19.26 5.31 0.32
CA ASP A 215 20.57 5.96 0.35
C ASP A 215 21.23 5.76 1.72
N ALA A 216 22.47 6.23 1.84
CA ALA A 216 23.33 6.06 3.02
C ALA A 216 23.29 7.28 3.98
N GLU A 217 22.27 8.14 3.83
CA GLU A 217 22.09 9.35 4.62
C GLU A 217 20.91 9.16 5.57
N PHE A 218 21.19 8.95 6.85
CA PHE A 218 20.16 8.63 7.83
C PHE A 218 19.83 9.82 8.71
N THR A 219 18.54 10.09 8.92
CA THR A 219 18.07 10.95 10.00
C THR A 219 17.78 10.12 11.26
N VAL A 220 18.16 10.64 12.43
CA VAL A 220 18.05 9.92 13.71
C VAL A 220 17.26 10.75 14.71
N TYR A 221 16.22 10.15 15.28
CA TYR A 221 15.49 10.70 16.41
C TYR A 221 15.69 9.82 17.65
N ILE A 222 15.86 10.46 18.80
CA ILE A 222 16.00 9.79 20.09
C ILE A 222 14.89 10.28 21.02
N ASP A 223 13.95 9.41 21.38
CA ASP A 223 13.03 9.62 22.51
C ASP A 223 13.63 9.04 23.78
N ASP A 224 14.35 9.89 24.51
CA ASP A 224 15.01 9.56 25.77
C ASP A 224 14.22 9.97 27.01
N THR A 225 12.92 10.27 26.86
CA THR A 225 12.05 10.70 27.97
C THR A 225 12.06 9.71 29.14
N ASN A 226 12.18 8.41 28.83
CA ASN A 226 12.21 7.32 29.82
C ASN A 226 13.62 6.76 30.08
N ALA A 227 14.67 7.42 29.59
CA ALA A 227 16.04 6.99 29.86
C ALA A 227 16.42 7.32 31.32
N SER A 228 17.10 6.39 32.00
CA SER A 228 17.61 6.59 33.36
C SER A 228 18.66 7.70 33.43
N ASP A 229 19.48 7.83 32.40
CA ASP A 229 20.40 8.95 32.17
C ASP A 229 20.29 9.41 30.70
N PRO A 230 19.46 10.42 30.41
CA PRO A 230 19.18 10.86 29.04
C PRO A 230 20.41 11.41 28.30
N ALA A 231 21.34 12.05 29.01
CA ALA A 231 22.53 12.63 28.39
C ALA A 231 23.52 11.53 27.98
N ASP A 232 23.85 10.64 28.92
CA ASP A 232 24.77 9.53 28.65
C ASP A 232 24.15 8.52 27.65
N ALA A 233 22.82 8.37 27.64
CA ALA A 233 22.12 7.56 26.64
C ALA A 233 22.29 8.12 25.21
N ARG A 234 22.18 9.46 25.04
CA ARG A 234 22.45 10.11 23.74
C ARG A 234 23.89 9.91 23.31
N ASP A 235 24.85 10.04 24.23
CA ASP A 235 26.27 9.82 23.93
C ASP A 235 26.52 8.37 23.48
N GLN A 236 25.89 7.40 24.14
CA GLN A 236 25.95 5.98 23.77
C GLN A 236 25.36 5.69 22.39
N VAL A 237 24.23 6.31 22.04
CA VAL A 237 23.69 6.25 20.68
C VAL A 237 24.68 6.86 19.69
N GLY A 238 25.25 8.02 20.02
CA GLY A 238 26.26 8.70 19.21
C GLY A 238 27.47 7.81 18.90
N HIS A 239 28.02 7.12 19.90
CA HIS A 239 29.12 6.17 19.70
C HIS A 239 28.77 5.05 18.73
N ALA A 240 27.56 4.51 18.79
CA ALA A 240 27.12 3.49 17.85
C ALA A 240 27.04 4.02 16.41
N LEU A 241 26.49 5.22 16.23
CA LEU A 241 26.39 5.86 14.92
C LEU A 241 27.77 6.19 14.35
N ASP A 242 28.67 6.75 15.15
CA ASP A 242 30.05 7.07 14.76
C ASP A 242 30.84 5.81 14.38
N TYR A 243 30.63 4.69 15.06
CA TYR A 243 31.25 3.41 14.71
C TYR A 243 30.86 2.96 13.30
N PHE A 244 29.58 3.04 12.93
CA PHE A 244 29.14 2.71 11.57
C PHE A 244 29.55 3.76 10.53
N ALA A 245 29.46 5.05 10.86
CA ALA A 245 29.89 6.14 9.97
C ALA A 245 31.39 6.10 9.64
N SER A 246 32.21 5.54 10.55
CA SER A 246 33.64 5.32 10.33
C SER A 246 33.96 3.99 9.61
N GLY A 247 32.93 3.25 9.19
CA GLY A 247 33.05 2.03 8.40
C GLY A 247 33.16 0.74 9.20
N ALA A 248 32.85 0.76 10.50
CA ALA A 248 32.77 -0.42 11.37
C ALA A 248 33.95 -1.38 11.21
N ASP A 249 35.18 -0.87 11.35
CA ASP A 249 36.44 -1.60 11.19
C ASP A 249 36.66 -2.28 9.83
N GLY A 250 35.99 -1.79 8.78
CA GLY A 250 36.06 -2.37 7.44
C GLY A 250 35.26 -3.68 7.31
N THR A 251 34.23 -3.86 8.14
CA THR A 251 33.30 -4.99 8.04
C THR A 251 32.65 -5.01 6.65
N GLU A 252 32.62 -6.19 6.02
CA GLU A 252 31.99 -6.38 4.73
C GLU A 252 30.49 -6.07 4.80
N GLY A 253 29.93 -5.41 3.79
CA GLY A 253 28.52 -5.00 3.77
C GLY A 253 28.24 -3.64 4.41
N VAL A 254 29.17 -3.04 5.17
CA VAL A 254 29.02 -1.69 5.71
C VAL A 254 29.47 -0.64 4.69
N PRO A 255 28.59 0.27 4.22
CA PRO A 255 28.99 1.34 3.32
C PRO A 255 29.98 2.31 3.98
N SER A 256 30.98 2.77 3.22
CA SER A 256 32.00 3.72 3.72
C SER A 256 31.54 5.18 3.72
N ASN A 257 30.32 5.44 3.26
CA ASN A 257 29.71 6.77 3.14
C ASN A 257 28.44 6.92 3.99
N LEU A 258 28.26 6.08 5.02
CA LEU A 258 27.18 6.24 5.98
C LEU A 258 27.31 7.59 6.70
N SER A 259 26.20 8.30 6.80
CA SER A 259 26.11 9.54 7.58
C SER A 259 24.83 9.58 8.39
N PHE A 260 24.89 10.24 9.55
CA PHE A 260 23.77 10.34 10.48
C PHE A 260 23.56 11.79 10.88
N THR A 261 22.32 12.26 10.82
CA THR A 261 21.92 13.60 11.26
C THR A 261 20.80 13.50 12.27
N PHE A 262 20.97 14.09 13.44
CA PHE A 262 19.90 14.13 14.43
C PHE A 262 18.77 15.08 14.01
N VAL A 263 17.53 14.65 14.21
CA VAL A 263 16.31 15.43 13.98
C VAL A 263 15.44 15.42 15.24
N ASP A 264 14.56 16.41 15.36
CA ASP A 264 13.67 16.58 16.52
C ASP A 264 12.26 15.97 16.29
N ASP A 265 11.96 15.54 15.08
CA ASP A 265 10.67 14.94 14.70
C ASP A 265 10.84 13.44 14.37
N PRO A 266 10.17 12.52 15.09
CA PRO A 266 10.23 11.08 14.79
C PRO A 266 9.69 10.72 13.40
N ASP A 267 8.81 11.53 12.82
CA ASP A 267 8.25 11.26 11.49
C ASP A 267 9.26 11.53 10.38
N GLU A 268 10.19 12.47 10.59
CA GLU A 268 11.31 12.77 9.69
C GLU A 268 12.50 11.82 9.85
N ALA A 269 12.51 10.97 10.87
CA ALA A 269 13.62 10.08 11.21
C ALA A 269 13.57 8.71 10.52
N ASP A 270 14.67 8.31 9.88
CA ASP A 270 14.91 6.95 9.39
C ASP A 270 15.21 5.99 10.54
N VAL A 271 15.93 6.45 11.57
CA VAL A 271 16.24 5.67 12.77
C VAL A 271 15.58 6.31 13.98
N VAL A 272 14.71 5.58 14.65
CA VAL A 272 14.06 6.01 15.89
C VAL A 272 14.55 5.15 17.04
N VAL A 273 15.25 5.76 17.99
CA VAL A 273 15.64 5.10 19.24
C VAL A 273 14.70 5.57 20.35
N GLN A 274 14.03 4.65 21.04
CA GLN A 274 13.07 5.00 22.09
C GLN A 274 13.28 4.13 23.34
N PHE A 275 13.03 4.71 24.50
CA PHE A 275 13.08 4.02 25.79
C PHE A 275 11.65 3.73 26.28
N SER A 276 11.37 2.46 26.60
CA SER A 276 10.03 1.97 26.95
C SER A 276 10.09 1.06 28.18
N GLU A 277 8.97 0.98 28.91
CA GLU A 277 8.80 0.03 30.02
C GLU A 277 8.57 -1.40 29.52
N THR A 278 8.06 -1.56 28.29
CA THR A 278 7.73 -2.86 27.70
C THR A 278 8.29 -2.97 26.28
N SER A 279 8.71 -4.18 25.93
CA SER A 279 9.21 -4.50 24.59
C SER A 279 8.06 -4.88 23.65
N PRO A 280 8.05 -4.39 22.40
CA PRO A 280 7.08 -4.81 21.40
C PRO A 280 7.43 -6.14 20.71
N CYS A 281 8.62 -6.70 20.94
CA CYS A 281 9.01 -8.00 20.38
C CYS A 281 8.56 -9.15 21.28
N ASP A 282 9.06 -9.20 22.52
CA ASP A 282 8.84 -10.29 23.46
C ASP A 282 8.92 -9.80 24.91
N ASP A 283 8.17 -10.46 25.80
CA ASP A 283 8.23 -10.20 27.25
C ASP A 283 9.65 -10.46 27.79
N GLY A 284 10.25 -9.43 28.40
CA GLY A 284 11.58 -9.52 29.01
C GLY A 284 12.77 -9.31 28.07
N ALA A 285 12.54 -9.00 26.79
CA ALA A 285 13.61 -8.58 25.88
C ALA A 285 14.14 -7.18 26.26
N GLY A 286 15.45 -7.04 26.46
CA GLY A 286 16.08 -5.75 26.81
C GLY A 286 16.13 -4.75 25.64
N SER A 287 15.95 -5.22 24.41
CA SER A 287 15.80 -4.35 23.23
C SER A 287 15.03 -5.05 22.13
N CYS A 288 14.36 -4.30 21.27
CA CYS A 288 13.62 -4.78 20.11
C CYS A 288 13.85 -3.86 18.91
N GLY A 289 14.25 -4.44 17.77
CA GLY A 289 14.35 -3.74 16.50
C GLY A 289 13.17 -4.08 15.60
N GLN A 290 12.61 -3.09 14.92
CA GLN A 290 11.57 -3.26 13.92
C GLN A 290 11.98 -2.53 12.63
N MET A 291 11.98 -3.26 11.53
CA MET A 291 12.15 -2.71 10.19
C MET A 291 10.79 -2.40 9.60
N LEU A 292 10.66 -1.24 8.95
CA LEU A 292 9.46 -0.84 8.23
C LEU A 292 9.81 -0.40 6.82
N GLY A 293 8.91 -0.68 5.89
CA GLY A 293 8.99 -0.27 4.49
C GLY A 293 7.76 -0.74 3.72
N PRO A 294 7.64 -0.33 2.45
CA PRO A 294 6.61 -0.82 1.56
C PRO A 294 6.79 -2.32 1.26
N ASP A 295 5.67 -2.95 0.92
CA ASP A 295 5.48 -4.28 0.33
C ASP A 295 4.50 -4.10 -0.85
N PRO A 296 4.95 -3.50 -1.99
CA PRO A 296 4.11 -3.25 -3.14
C PRO A 296 3.79 -4.51 -3.93
N ASP A 297 4.51 -5.63 -3.81
CA ASP A 297 4.19 -6.87 -4.51
C ASP A 297 3.32 -7.85 -3.69
N GLY A 298 3.13 -7.58 -2.40
CA GLY A 298 2.17 -8.22 -1.53
C GLY A 298 2.59 -9.57 -1.00
N ASP A 299 3.88 -9.91 -1.05
CA ASP A 299 4.39 -11.21 -0.62
C ASP A 299 4.67 -11.30 0.90
N GLY A 300 4.52 -10.19 1.61
CA GLY A 300 4.74 -10.06 3.05
C GLY A 300 6.18 -9.71 3.44
N ALA A 301 7.07 -9.50 2.48
CA ALA A 301 8.42 -9.02 2.70
C ALA A 301 8.53 -7.52 2.36
N ILE A 302 9.48 -6.84 3.01
CA ILE A 302 9.77 -5.43 2.71
C ILE A 302 10.85 -5.40 1.63
N GLU A 303 10.68 -4.63 0.56
CA GLU A 303 11.66 -4.48 -0.52
C GLU A 303 12.66 -3.38 -0.25
N THR A 304 12.29 -2.33 0.47
CA THR A 304 13.19 -1.23 0.81
C THR A 304 12.86 -0.70 2.19
N TYR A 305 13.85 -0.65 3.06
CA TYR A 305 13.68 -0.09 4.38
C TYR A 305 13.52 1.43 4.31
N THR A 306 12.60 1.92 5.12
CA THR A 306 12.29 3.35 5.29
C THR A 306 12.35 3.77 6.75
N LYS A 307 12.31 2.81 7.68
CA LYS A 307 12.47 3.10 9.10
C LYS A 307 13.02 1.89 9.87
N LEU A 308 13.95 2.17 10.77
CA LEU A 308 14.40 1.27 11.82
C LEU A 308 13.96 1.86 13.15
N ARG A 309 13.11 1.14 13.87
CA ARG A 309 12.73 1.49 15.25
C ARG A 309 13.46 0.59 16.23
N VAL A 310 14.23 1.18 17.13
CA VAL A 310 14.91 0.51 18.23
C VAL A 310 14.23 0.89 19.53
N THR A 311 13.57 -0.08 20.16
CA THR A 311 12.99 0.07 21.49
C THR A 311 13.94 -0.54 22.52
N LEU A 312 14.31 0.24 23.54
CA LEU A 312 15.19 -0.17 24.63
C LEU A 312 14.38 -0.27 25.92
N VAL A 313 14.59 -1.34 26.69
CA VAL A 313 13.78 -1.67 27.88
C VAL A 313 14.69 -2.06 29.04
N ASP A 314 14.58 -1.32 30.15
CA ASP A 314 15.29 -1.59 31.42
C ASP A 314 16.78 -1.92 31.23
N LEU A 315 17.48 -1.12 30.42
CA LEU A 315 18.91 -1.27 30.15
C LEU A 315 19.75 -0.35 31.02
N ASP A 316 20.91 -0.85 31.47
CA ASP A 316 21.98 0.00 31.97
C ASP A 316 22.40 0.98 30.85
N THR A 317 22.60 2.26 31.18
CA THR A 317 22.98 3.28 30.18
C THR A 317 24.22 2.86 29.38
N SER A 318 25.21 2.23 30.01
CA SER A 318 26.42 1.75 29.32
C SER A 318 26.18 0.62 28.30
N ALA A 319 25.02 -0.02 28.30
CA ALA A 319 24.65 -1.04 27.32
C ALA A 319 23.89 -0.47 26.10
N VAL A 320 23.39 0.77 26.19
CA VAL A 320 22.55 1.39 25.16
C VAL A 320 23.21 1.35 23.79
N GLY A 321 24.48 1.80 23.71
CA GLY A 321 25.19 1.89 22.45
C GLY A 321 25.31 0.53 21.78
N TRP A 322 25.61 -0.52 22.56
CA TRP A 322 25.75 -1.87 22.02
C TRP A 322 24.43 -2.37 21.42
N HIS A 323 23.31 -2.18 22.11
CA HIS A 323 22.00 -2.60 21.62
C HIS A 323 21.58 -1.84 20.37
N VAL A 324 21.81 -0.53 20.33
CA VAL A 324 21.54 0.30 19.15
C VAL A 324 22.43 -0.13 17.98
N GLY A 325 23.73 -0.29 18.21
CA GLY A 325 24.67 -0.75 17.19
C GLY A 325 24.34 -2.13 16.63
N ASN A 326 23.89 -3.06 17.48
CA ASN A 326 23.45 -4.38 17.07
C ASN A 326 22.23 -4.33 16.13
N TRP A 327 21.25 -3.46 16.42
CA TRP A 327 20.07 -3.29 15.55
C TRP A 327 20.39 -2.48 14.28
N LEU A 328 21.34 -1.55 14.33
CA LEU A 328 21.87 -0.89 13.13
C LEU A 328 22.55 -1.90 12.21
N ALA A 329 23.34 -2.84 12.74
CA ALA A 329 23.94 -3.90 11.94
C ALA A 329 22.85 -4.72 11.21
N TYR A 330 21.83 -5.15 11.95
CA TYR A 330 20.67 -5.84 11.37
C TYR A 330 20.00 -5.01 10.27
N GLY A 331 19.68 -3.74 10.56
CA GLY A 331 19.01 -2.83 9.62
C GLY A 331 19.84 -2.51 8.37
N LEU A 332 21.17 -2.61 8.42
CA LEU A 332 22.06 -2.46 7.27
C LEU A 332 22.17 -3.72 6.41
N GLY A 333 21.43 -4.79 6.74
CA GLY A 333 21.37 -6.04 5.97
C GLY A 333 22.25 -7.17 6.55
N MET A 334 22.94 -6.96 7.67
CA MET A 334 23.70 -8.02 8.35
C MET A 334 22.79 -8.77 9.33
N GLU A 335 21.81 -9.47 8.76
CA GLU A 335 20.80 -10.19 9.56
C GLU A 335 21.43 -11.33 10.35
N ALA A 336 22.36 -12.07 9.72
CA ALA A 336 23.09 -13.14 10.38
C ALA A 336 24.15 -12.58 11.34
N VAL A 337 24.26 -13.19 12.52
CA VAL A 337 25.13 -12.69 13.60
C VAL A 337 26.60 -12.68 13.18
N ASP A 338 27.04 -13.64 12.37
CA ASP A 338 28.42 -13.76 11.88
C ASP A 338 28.79 -12.76 10.78
N GLU A 339 27.79 -12.11 10.15
CA GLU A 339 27.98 -11.03 9.19
C GLU A 339 28.22 -9.68 9.88
N ARG A 340 27.81 -9.54 11.15
CA ARG A 340 27.88 -8.27 11.88
C ARG A 340 29.31 -7.90 12.26
N PRO A 341 29.59 -6.61 12.54
CA PRO A 341 30.88 -6.22 13.11
C PRO A 341 31.19 -6.96 14.40
N ARG A 342 32.49 -7.22 14.66
CA ARG A 342 32.95 -8.06 15.78
C ARG A 342 32.31 -7.75 17.14
N PRO A 343 32.11 -6.48 17.55
CA PRO A 343 31.45 -6.17 18.81
C PRO A 343 30.06 -6.81 18.96
N PHE A 344 29.34 -7.10 17.88
CA PHE A 344 27.95 -7.54 17.90
C PHE A 344 27.74 -9.04 17.66
N GLN A 345 28.81 -9.84 17.53
CA GLN A 345 28.69 -11.28 17.22
C GLN A 345 28.43 -12.13 18.47
N ASP A 346 29.33 -12.11 19.45
CA ASP A 346 29.30 -12.99 20.64
C ASP A 346 29.58 -12.24 21.96
N ALA A 347 29.12 -10.99 22.08
CA ALA A 347 29.43 -10.14 23.23
C ALA A 347 28.81 -10.65 24.55
N SER A 348 29.68 -10.82 25.55
CA SER A 348 29.34 -11.05 26.95
C SER A 348 28.68 -9.82 27.59
N TYR A 349 28.04 -10.03 28.74
CA TYR A 349 27.42 -8.94 29.52
C TYR A 349 28.35 -7.74 29.77
N SER A 350 29.64 -8.00 30.04
CA SER A 350 30.65 -6.97 30.27
C SER A 350 31.08 -6.26 28.98
N GLU A 351 31.20 -6.98 27.87
CA GLU A 351 31.59 -6.40 26.57
C GLU A 351 30.51 -5.46 26.02
N ARG A 352 29.23 -5.78 26.26
CA ARG A 352 28.12 -4.90 25.89
C ARG A 352 28.14 -3.55 26.62
N ARG A 353 28.88 -3.47 27.74
CA ARG A 353 28.96 -2.31 28.64
C ARG A 353 30.34 -1.65 28.65
N SER A 354 31.27 -2.16 27.84
CA SER A 354 32.59 -1.56 27.66
C SER A 354 32.57 -0.53 26.55
N ASP A 355 33.70 0.15 26.36
CA ASP A 355 33.94 1.05 25.24
C ASP A 355 34.27 0.24 23.97
N TRP A 356 33.35 -0.62 23.53
CA TRP A 356 33.54 -1.58 22.42
C TRP A 356 33.74 -0.91 21.05
N TRP A 357 33.49 0.40 20.97
CA TRP A 357 33.65 1.25 19.80
C TRP A 357 35.09 1.82 19.65
N GLU A 358 36.00 1.56 20.60
CA GLU A 358 37.39 2.05 20.60
C GLU A 358 38.41 1.12 19.92
#